data_AF-A0A1A8Q3R2-F1
#
_entry.id   AF-A0A1A8Q3R2-F1
#
_cell.length_a   1.000
_cell.length_b   1.000
_cell.length_c   1.000
_cell.angle_alpha   90.00
_cell.angle_beta   90.00
_cell.angle_gamma   90.00
#
_symmetry.space_group_name_H-M   'P 1'
#
loop_
_entity.id
_entity.type
_entity.pdbx_description
1 polymer ?
#
loop_
_entity_poly.entity_id
_entity_poly.type
_entity_poly.pdbx_seq_one_letter_code
_entity_poly.pdbx_strand_id
1 'polypeptide(L)'
;MANVGNQLPTQAVTKPGKHGNVLPLWGNEKTMNLNPMILTNVLSSPYFKVQLYELKTYHEVVDEIYFKVTHVEPWEKGSRKTAGQTGMCGGVRGVGTGGIVSTAFCLLYKLFTLKLTRKQLMGLITHTDSPYIRALGFMYIRYTQPPTDLLEWYDGFMDDEE
;
A
#
# COMPACT_ATOMS: atom_id res chain seq x y z
N MET A 1 13.15 -24.91 -39.54
CA MET A 1 12.94 -23.55 -38.98
C MET A 1 12.66 -23.72 -37.50
N ALA A 2 13.63 -23.40 -36.65
CA ALA A 2 13.55 -23.58 -35.21
C ALA A 2 12.69 -22.46 -34.60
N ASN A 3 11.67 -22.83 -33.82
CA ASN A 3 10.83 -21.89 -33.10
C ASN A 3 11.44 -21.70 -31.70
N VAL A 4 12.18 -20.61 -31.52
CA VAL A 4 12.79 -20.23 -30.24
C VAL A 4 11.69 -19.60 -29.39
N GLY A 5 11.06 -20.41 -28.54
CA GLY A 5 10.14 -19.92 -27.50
C GLY A 5 10.94 -19.16 -26.45
N ASN A 6 10.80 -17.84 -26.46
CA ASN A 6 11.40 -16.93 -25.50
C ASN A 6 10.69 -17.13 -24.13
N GLN A 7 11.27 -17.93 -23.24
CA GLN A 7 10.85 -18.00 -21.84
C GLN A 7 11.45 -16.80 -21.11
N LEU A 8 10.59 -15.88 -20.67
CA LEU A 8 10.96 -14.85 -19.70
C LEU A 8 11.44 -15.55 -18.41
N PRO A 9 12.56 -15.13 -17.80
CA PRO A 9 13.04 -15.75 -16.58
C PRO A 9 12.04 -15.47 -15.46
N THR A 10 11.43 -16.53 -14.93
CA THR A 10 10.76 -16.50 -13.63
C THR A 10 11.79 -16.06 -12.60
N GLN A 11 11.68 -14.81 -12.13
CA GLN A 11 12.48 -14.31 -11.04
C GLN A 11 12.20 -15.19 -9.81
N ALA A 12 13.20 -15.98 -9.44
CA ALA A 12 13.14 -16.86 -8.29
C ALA A 12 13.22 -15.99 -7.03
N VAL A 13 12.06 -15.63 -6.49
CA VAL A 13 11.98 -14.99 -5.18
C VAL A 13 12.63 -15.90 -4.16
N THR A 14 13.74 -15.43 -3.59
CA THR A 14 14.58 -16.14 -2.64
C THR A 14 13.76 -16.59 -1.44
N LYS A 15 14.02 -17.82 -0.98
CA LYS A 15 13.26 -18.55 0.05
C LYS A 15 12.92 -17.66 1.27
N PRO A 16 11.70 -17.74 1.84
CA PRO A 16 11.43 -17.08 3.10
C PRO A 16 12.33 -17.68 4.18
N GLY A 17 13.09 -16.83 4.87
CA GLY A 17 13.82 -17.18 6.09
C GLY A 17 12.90 -17.76 7.16
N LYS A 18 13.47 -18.10 8.32
CA LYS A 18 12.83 -18.70 9.52
C LYS A 18 11.69 -17.87 10.17
N HIS A 19 10.95 -17.08 9.40
CA HIS A 19 9.91 -16.19 9.92
C HIS A 19 8.56 -16.90 9.91
N GLY A 20 7.86 -16.83 11.05
CA GLY A 20 6.50 -17.36 11.18
C GLY A 20 5.50 -16.65 10.26
N ASN A 21 4.30 -17.23 10.16
CA ASN A 21 3.22 -16.67 9.33
C ASN A 21 2.59 -15.39 9.92
N VAL A 22 2.85 -15.10 11.21
CA VAL A 22 2.42 -13.86 11.87
C VAL A 22 3.46 -12.78 11.60
N LEU A 23 3.00 -11.61 11.17
CA LEU A 23 3.87 -10.45 10.96
C LEU A 23 4.11 -9.73 12.29
N PRO A 24 5.37 -9.35 12.61
CA PRO A 24 5.60 -8.38 13.66
C PRO A 24 4.98 -7.04 13.27
N LEU A 25 4.60 -6.25 14.28
CA LEU A 25 4.11 -4.89 14.09
C LEU A 25 5.07 -3.90 14.75
N TRP A 26 5.58 -2.98 13.96
CA TRP A 26 6.41 -1.86 14.39
C TRP A 26 5.57 -0.58 14.50
N GLY A 27 5.72 0.13 15.62
CA GLY A 27 5.02 1.38 15.88
C GLY A 27 3.61 1.19 16.45
N ASN A 28 2.64 1.95 15.95
CA ASN A 28 1.34 2.11 16.62
C ASN A 28 0.24 1.20 16.04
N GLU A 29 -0.37 0.40 16.92
CA GLU A 29 -1.40 -0.60 16.58
C GLU A 29 -2.76 -0.03 16.16
N LYS A 30 -3.00 1.26 16.41
CA LYS A 30 -4.25 1.92 16.04
C LYS A 30 -4.08 2.78 14.80
N THR A 31 -2.93 3.44 14.66
CA THR A 31 -2.73 4.44 13.61
C THR A 31 -1.98 3.91 12.40
N MET A 32 -1.40 2.69 12.45
CA MET A 32 -0.52 2.16 11.40
C MET A 32 0.65 3.10 11.07
N ASN A 33 1.04 3.96 12.02
CA ASN A 33 2.03 5.03 11.82
C ASN A 33 1.69 6.05 10.72
N LEU A 34 0.40 6.17 10.36
CA LEU A 34 -0.06 7.19 9.43
C LEU A 34 -0.03 8.58 10.06
N ASN A 35 0.16 9.60 9.21
CA ASN A 35 -0.01 10.99 9.63
C ASN A 35 -1.43 11.19 10.20
N PRO A 36 -1.60 11.86 11.36
CA PRO A 36 -2.90 12.03 11.99
C PRO A 36 -3.98 12.64 11.09
N MET A 37 -3.61 13.56 10.18
CA MET A 37 -4.54 14.16 9.22
C MET A 37 -5.04 13.13 8.21
N ILE A 38 -4.14 12.29 7.68
CA ILE A 38 -4.51 11.21 6.77
C ILE A 38 -5.42 10.23 7.46
N LEU A 39 -5.03 9.76 8.65
CA LEU A 39 -5.82 8.81 9.42
C LEU A 39 -7.23 9.37 9.72
N THR A 40 -7.32 10.63 10.13
CA THR A 40 -8.62 11.28 10.39
C THR A 40 -9.49 11.29 9.14
N ASN A 41 -8.93 11.56 7.96
CA ASN A 41 -9.68 11.54 6.71
C ASN A 41 -10.04 10.12 6.25
N VAL A 42 -9.16 9.14 6.43
CA VAL A 42 -9.47 7.72 6.18
C VAL A 42 -10.65 7.30 7.05
N LEU A 43 -10.57 7.55 8.36
CA LEU A 43 -11.60 7.15 9.32
C LEU A 43 -12.91 7.93 9.15
N SER A 44 -12.90 9.12 8.53
CA SER A 44 -14.12 9.89 8.23
C SER A 44 -14.70 9.58 6.84
N SER A 45 -13.92 8.97 5.95
CA SER A 45 -14.29 8.69 4.56
C SER A 45 -15.53 7.78 4.47
N PRO A 46 -16.57 8.18 3.72
CA PRO A 46 -17.71 7.30 3.43
C PRO A 46 -17.30 6.02 2.72
N TYR A 47 -16.29 6.09 1.84
CA TYR A 47 -15.72 4.93 1.16
C TYR A 47 -15.20 3.91 2.17
N PHE A 48 -14.43 4.37 3.17
CA PHE A 48 -13.91 3.48 4.21
C PHE A 48 -15.01 2.94 5.15
N LYS A 49 -15.91 3.82 5.61
CA LYS A 49 -16.94 3.47 6.61
C LYS A 49 -18.05 2.56 6.07
N VAL A 50 -18.40 2.72 4.81
CA VAL A 50 -19.58 2.07 4.22
C VAL A 50 -19.13 0.98 3.26
N GLN A 51 -18.41 1.36 2.19
CA GLN A 51 -18.07 0.41 1.12
C GLN A 51 -17.03 -0.61 1.59
N LEU A 52 -15.90 -0.14 2.14
CA LEU A 52 -14.85 -1.04 2.61
C LEU A 52 -15.22 -1.81 3.89
N TYR A 53 -16.29 -1.42 4.60
CA TYR A 53 -16.78 -2.17 5.74
C TYR A 53 -17.33 -3.54 5.32
N GLU A 54 -17.94 -3.62 4.12
CA GLU A 54 -18.54 -4.85 3.60
C GLU A 54 -17.49 -5.89 3.18
N LEU A 55 -16.29 -5.44 2.76
CA LEU A 55 -15.19 -6.32 2.38
C LEU A 55 -14.57 -6.95 3.63
N LYS A 56 -14.65 -8.26 3.80
CA LYS A 56 -14.20 -8.95 5.04
C LYS A 56 -12.97 -9.80 4.82
N THR A 57 -12.67 -10.12 3.59
CA THR A 57 -11.58 -11.02 3.22
C THR A 57 -10.46 -10.27 2.53
N TYR A 58 -9.26 -10.86 2.60
CA TYR A 58 -8.10 -10.37 1.87
C TYR A 58 -8.36 -10.26 0.37
N HIS A 59 -8.95 -11.28 -0.25
CA HIS A 59 -9.18 -11.34 -1.68
C HIS A 59 -10.14 -10.24 -2.17
N GLU A 60 -11.23 -9.99 -1.44
CA GLU A 60 -12.15 -8.89 -1.75
C GLU A 60 -11.44 -7.52 -1.74
N VAL A 61 -10.51 -7.31 -0.80
CA VAL A 61 -9.73 -6.06 -0.76
C VAL A 61 -8.72 -6.01 -1.90
N VAL A 62 -8.10 -7.12 -2.29
CA VAL A 62 -7.21 -7.19 -3.47
C VAL A 62 -7.97 -6.85 -4.75
N ASP A 63 -9.17 -7.40 -4.93
CA ASP A 63 -10.02 -7.10 -6.09
C ASP A 63 -10.39 -5.60 -6.11
N GLU A 64 -10.77 -5.03 -4.97
CA GLU A 64 -11.08 -3.61 -4.88
C GLU A 64 -9.86 -2.73 -5.20
N ILE A 65 -8.64 -3.16 -4.82
CA ILE A 65 -7.40 -2.48 -5.22
C ILE A 65 -7.24 -2.52 -6.74
N TYR A 66 -7.40 -3.69 -7.36
CA TYR A 66 -7.30 -3.87 -8.80
C TYR A 66 -8.28 -2.96 -9.56
N PHE A 67 -9.54 -2.88 -9.13
CA PHE A 67 -10.57 -2.13 -9.85
C PHE A 67 -10.59 -0.63 -9.57
N LYS A 68 -10.15 -0.17 -8.38
CA LYS A 68 -10.36 1.22 -7.96
C LYS A 68 -9.09 2.05 -7.83
N VAL A 69 -7.93 1.44 -7.64
CA VAL A 69 -6.70 2.19 -7.40
C VAL A 69 -6.06 2.60 -8.73
N THR A 70 -5.80 3.90 -8.86
CA THR A 70 -5.17 4.50 -10.05
C THR A 70 -3.97 5.39 -9.72
N HIS A 71 -3.66 5.55 -8.42
CA HIS A 71 -2.50 6.27 -7.89
C HIS A 71 -2.30 5.92 -6.41
N VAL A 72 -1.10 6.14 -5.89
CA VAL A 72 -0.71 5.83 -4.50
C VAL A 72 -0.42 7.07 -3.66
N GLU A 73 -0.80 8.25 -4.14
CA GLU A 73 -0.66 9.49 -3.37
C GLU A 73 -1.67 9.54 -2.21
N PRO A 74 -1.35 10.23 -1.10
CA PRO A 74 -2.27 10.35 0.04
C PRO A 74 -3.59 11.07 -0.27
N TRP A 75 -3.58 11.97 -1.24
CA TRP A 75 -4.72 12.80 -1.60
C TRP A 75 -5.15 12.50 -3.03
N GLU A 76 -6.44 12.54 -3.28
CA GLU A 76 -6.97 12.52 -4.64
C GLU A 76 -6.42 13.69 -5.45
N LYS A 77 -6.00 13.41 -6.69
CA LYS A 77 -5.39 14.40 -7.58
C LYS A 77 -6.34 15.60 -7.75
N GLY A 78 -5.81 16.81 -7.56
CA GLY A 78 -6.60 18.05 -7.64
C GLY A 78 -7.52 18.34 -6.44
N SER A 79 -7.64 17.45 -5.46
CA SER A 79 -8.49 17.67 -4.28
C SER A 79 -7.83 18.50 -3.17
N ARG A 80 -6.53 18.81 -3.32
CA ARG A 80 -5.75 19.50 -2.29
C ARG A 80 -6.30 20.90 -2.07
N LYS A 81 -6.59 21.26 -0.82
CA LYS A 81 -7.14 22.58 -0.47
C LYS A 81 -6.03 23.64 -0.44
N THR A 82 -5.45 23.96 -1.59
CA THR A 82 -4.38 24.96 -1.72
C THR A 82 -4.83 26.40 -1.52
N ALA A 83 -6.15 26.63 -1.46
CA ALA A 83 -6.73 27.95 -1.20
C ALA A 83 -6.24 28.50 0.15
N GLY A 84 -5.51 29.63 0.11
CA GLY A 84 -4.98 30.33 1.29
C GLY A 84 -3.49 30.12 1.55
N GLN A 85 -2.77 29.37 0.72
CA GLN A 85 -1.32 29.19 0.82
C GLN A 85 -0.59 30.00 -0.26
N THR A 86 -0.40 31.30 -0.02
CA THR A 86 0.48 32.18 -0.81
C THR A 86 1.88 32.23 -0.17
N GLY A 87 2.90 31.71 -0.86
CA GLY A 87 4.30 31.80 -0.44
C GLY A 87 5.17 30.62 -0.88
N MET A 88 6.49 30.81 -0.92
CA MET A 88 7.48 29.79 -1.38
C MET A 88 7.42 28.45 -0.63
N CYS A 89 6.81 28.39 0.55
CA CYS A 89 6.69 27.19 1.38
C CYS A 89 5.30 26.51 1.33
N GLY A 90 4.33 27.10 0.61
CA GLY A 90 2.94 26.62 0.59
C GLY A 90 2.73 25.33 -0.22
N GLY A 91 3.61 25.06 -1.19
CA GLY A 91 3.55 23.87 -2.06
C GLY A 91 4.37 22.66 -1.59
N VAL A 92 5.31 22.85 -0.65
CA VAL A 92 6.34 21.84 -0.28
C VAL A 92 5.96 20.95 0.91
N ARG A 93 4.76 21.11 1.50
CA ARG A 93 4.26 20.27 2.60
C ARG A 93 3.08 19.41 2.12
N GLY A 94 3.36 18.44 1.25
CA GLY A 94 2.34 17.66 0.51
C GLY A 94 1.24 16.97 1.35
N VAL A 95 1.42 16.81 2.66
CA VAL A 95 0.42 16.24 3.58
C VAL A 95 -0.31 17.32 4.41
N GLY A 96 0.26 18.51 4.57
CA GLY A 96 -0.24 19.54 5.50
C GLY A 96 -1.45 20.31 4.99
N THR A 97 -1.72 20.28 3.69
CA THR A 97 -2.76 21.10 3.06
C THR A 97 -4.14 20.42 3.04
N GLY A 98 -4.19 19.11 3.37
CA GLY A 98 -5.42 18.34 3.33
C GLY A 98 -6.00 18.17 1.93
N GLY A 99 -6.98 17.28 1.79
CA GLY A 99 -7.68 16.99 0.55
C GLY A 99 -8.68 15.87 0.75
N ILE A 100 -9.29 15.40 -0.34
CA ILE A 100 -10.04 14.14 -0.29
C ILE A 100 -8.97 13.03 -0.18
N VAL A 101 -9.10 12.19 0.85
CA VAL A 101 -8.16 11.07 1.03
C VAL A 101 -8.30 10.08 -0.12
N SER A 102 -7.17 9.52 -0.54
CA SER A 102 -7.17 8.62 -1.69
C SER A 102 -7.76 7.24 -1.40
N THR A 103 -8.30 6.63 -2.45
CA THR A 103 -8.71 5.22 -2.45
C THR A 103 -7.59 4.30 -1.96
N ALA A 104 -6.35 4.53 -2.39
CA ALA A 104 -5.19 3.76 -1.99
C ALA A 104 -4.94 3.77 -0.47
N PHE A 105 -4.98 4.95 0.16
CA PHE A 105 -4.77 5.06 1.61
C PHE A 105 -5.94 4.50 2.43
N CYS A 106 -7.18 4.58 1.92
CA CYS A 106 -8.31 3.88 2.52
C CYS A 106 -8.13 2.36 2.50
N LEU A 107 -7.74 1.79 1.34
CA LEU A 107 -7.52 0.34 1.18
C LEU A 107 -6.29 -0.15 1.96
N LEU A 108 -5.21 0.64 2.00
CA LEU A 108 -4.02 0.33 2.80
C LEU A 108 -4.37 0.19 4.29
N TYR A 109 -5.13 1.14 4.83
CA TYR A 109 -5.58 1.04 6.23
C TYR A 109 -6.60 -0.09 6.42
N LYS A 110 -7.45 -0.38 5.42
CA LYS A 110 -8.34 -1.55 5.44
C LYS A 110 -7.57 -2.85 5.56
N LEU A 111 -6.52 -3.06 4.75
CA LEU A 111 -5.62 -4.22 4.86
C LEU A 111 -5.03 -4.36 6.26
N PHE A 112 -4.64 -3.25 6.88
CA PHE A 112 -4.15 -3.23 8.26
C PHE A 112 -5.19 -3.68 9.28
N THR A 113 -6.45 -3.23 9.15
CA THR A 113 -7.52 -3.68 10.07
C THR A 113 -7.82 -5.18 9.97
N LEU A 114 -7.54 -5.80 8.81
CA LEU A 114 -7.68 -7.25 8.62
C LEU A 114 -6.52 -8.07 9.23
N LYS A 115 -5.47 -7.42 9.73
CA LYS A 115 -4.27 -8.05 10.32
C LYS A 115 -3.66 -9.11 9.39
N LEU A 116 -3.04 -8.64 8.31
CA LEU A 116 -2.44 -9.52 7.31
C LEU A 116 -1.44 -10.51 7.91
N THR A 117 -1.43 -11.70 7.33
CA THR A 117 -0.38 -12.71 7.54
C THR A 117 0.79 -12.46 6.61
N ARG A 118 1.95 -13.05 6.92
CA ARG A 118 3.14 -12.99 6.07
C ARG A 118 2.86 -13.50 4.66
N LYS A 119 2.10 -14.59 4.53
CA LYS A 119 1.72 -15.15 3.22
C LYS A 119 0.85 -14.19 2.41
N GLN A 120 -0.11 -13.50 3.04
CA GLN A 120 -0.95 -12.51 2.37
C GLN A 120 -0.14 -11.29 1.93
N LEU A 121 0.78 -10.81 2.78
CA LEU A 121 1.66 -9.70 2.42
C LEU A 121 2.61 -10.09 1.28
N MET A 122 3.15 -11.30 1.31
CA MET A 122 3.93 -11.85 0.19
C MET A 122 3.09 -11.88 -1.09
N GLY A 123 1.84 -12.35 -1.00
CA GLY A 123 0.90 -12.36 -2.12
C GLY A 123 0.59 -10.98 -2.69
N LEU A 124 0.63 -9.91 -1.88
CA LEU A 124 0.51 -8.53 -2.39
C LEU A 124 1.75 -8.11 -3.18
N ILE A 125 2.94 -8.28 -2.62
CA ILE A 125 4.18 -7.76 -3.24
C ILE A 125 4.63 -8.57 -4.47
N THR A 126 4.22 -9.83 -4.58
CA THR A 126 4.47 -10.65 -5.78
C THR A 126 3.29 -10.68 -6.75
N HIS A 127 2.28 -9.81 -6.58
CA HIS A 127 1.07 -9.86 -7.39
C HIS A 127 1.30 -9.30 -8.79
N THR A 128 1.06 -10.07 -9.85
CA THR A 128 1.36 -9.66 -11.23
C THR A 128 0.25 -8.90 -11.94
N ASP A 129 -0.96 -8.90 -11.38
CA ASP A 129 -2.12 -8.36 -12.09
C ASP A 129 -2.19 -6.82 -12.07
N SER A 130 -1.55 -6.16 -11.11
CA SER A 130 -1.56 -4.70 -11.02
C SER A 130 -0.40 -4.14 -10.20
N PRO A 131 0.26 -3.06 -10.68
CA PRO A 131 1.37 -2.44 -9.96
C PRO A 131 0.90 -1.83 -8.65
N TYR A 132 -0.37 -1.41 -8.59
CA TYR A 132 -0.95 -0.81 -7.40
C TYR A 132 -1.15 -1.82 -6.28
N ILE A 133 -1.39 -3.10 -6.59
CA ILE A 133 -1.47 -4.16 -5.57
C ILE A 133 -0.11 -4.33 -4.90
N ARG A 134 0.95 -4.41 -5.70
CA ARG A 134 2.34 -4.50 -5.20
C ARG A 134 2.74 -3.27 -4.43
N ALA A 135 2.48 -2.08 -4.97
CA ALA A 135 2.79 -0.81 -4.32
C ALA A 135 2.11 -0.71 -2.94
N LEU A 136 0.84 -1.12 -2.80
CA LEU A 136 0.17 -1.15 -1.49
C LEU A 136 0.80 -2.18 -0.55
N GLY A 137 1.26 -3.33 -1.05
CA GLY A 137 2.05 -4.30 -0.28
C GLY A 137 3.34 -3.68 0.27
N PHE A 138 4.11 -2.98 -0.55
CA PHE A 138 5.32 -2.28 -0.12
C PHE A 138 5.04 -1.13 0.83
N MET A 139 3.98 -0.36 0.62
CA MET A 139 3.54 0.65 1.57
C MET A 139 3.19 0.02 2.91
N TYR A 140 2.48 -1.11 2.92
CA TYR A 140 2.18 -1.86 4.14
C TYR A 140 3.45 -2.26 4.89
N ILE A 141 4.46 -2.79 4.17
CA ILE A 141 5.78 -3.11 4.74
C ILE A 141 6.40 -1.86 5.36
N ARG A 142 6.46 -0.76 4.61
CA ARG A 142 7.05 0.51 5.03
C ARG A 142 6.43 1.05 6.32
N TYR A 143 5.12 0.88 6.50
CA TYR A 143 4.40 1.41 7.65
C TYR A 143 4.38 0.47 8.86
N THR A 144 4.50 -0.84 8.67
CA THR A 144 4.20 -1.80 9.75
C THR A 144 5.37 -2.70 10.14
N GLN A 145 6.38 -2.87 9.28
CA GLN A 145 7.47 -3.82 9.54
C GLN A 145 8.68 -3.15 10.21
N PRO A 146 9.47 -3.90 11.04
CA PRO A 146 10.66 -3.37 11.68
C PRO A 146 11.65 -2.77 10.67
N PRO A 147 12.24 -1.59 10.93
CA PRO A 147 13.18 -0.93 10.02
C PRO A 147 14.39 -1.80 9.63
N THR A 148 14.84 -2.68 10.52
CA THR A 148 15.96 -3.61 10.30
C THR A 148 15.68 -4.63 9.21
N ASP A 149 14.41 -4.97 9.02
CA ASP A 149 13.98 -6.05 8.12
C ASP A 149 13.56 -5.50 6.76
N LEU A 150 13.46 -4.16 6.62
CA LEU A 150 12.95 -3.52 5.41
C LEU A 150 13.77 -3.92 4.19
N LEU A 151 15.11 -3.89 4.26
CA LEU A 151 15.95 -4.20 3.10
C LEU A 151 15.69 -5.62 2.58
N GLU A 152 15.52 -6.60 3.47
CA GLU A 152 15.20 -7.98 3.09
C GLU A 152 13.87 -8.08 2.33
N TRP A 153 12.87 -7.28 2.70
CA TRP A 153 11.59 -7.23 1.99
C TRP A 153 11.70 -6.64 0.58
N TYR A 154 12.59 -5.67 0.36
CA TYR A 154 12.73 -4.96 -0.92
C TYR A 154 13.78 -5.59 -1.85
N ASP A 155 14.75 -6.35 -1.33
CA ASP A 155 15.94 -6.83 -2.06
C ASP A 155 15.59 -7.50 -3.41
N GLY A 156 14.57 -8.36 -3.42
CA GLY A 156 14.12 -9.07 -4.63
C GLY A 156 13.33 -8.23 -5.65
N PHE A 157 13.05 -6.96 -5.35
CA PHE A 157 12.17 -6.09 -6.15
C PHE A 157 12.82 -4.74 -6.51
N MET A 158 14.11 -4.56 -6.23
CA MET A 158 14.82 -3.31 -6.57
C MET A 158 14.93 -3.08 -8.08
N ASP A 159 14.95 -4.17 -8.86
CA ASP A 159 15.05 -4.16 -10.33
C ASP A 159 13.68 -4.45 -10.99
N ASP A 160 12.58 -4.19 -10.29
CA ASP A 160 11.22 -4.36 -10.83
C ASP A 160 10.91 -3.25 -11.86
N GLU A 161 10.59 -3.64 -13.10
CA GLU A 161 10.37 -2.71 -14.21
C GLU A 161 8.97 -2.06 -14.22
N GLU A 162 8.04 -2.60 -13.43
CA GLU A 162 6.63 -2.20 -13.40
C GLU A 162 6.29 -1.30 -12.20
#